data_AF-A0A376VJ15-F1
#
_entry.id   AF-A0A376VJ15-F1
#
_cell.length_a   1.000
_cell.length_b   1.000
_cell.length_c   1.000
_cell.angle_alpha   90.00
_cell.angle_beta   90.00
_cell.angle_gamma   90.00
#
_symmetry.space_group_name_H-M   'P 1'
#
loop_
_entity.id
_entity.type
_entity.pdbx_description
1 polymer ?
#
loop_
_entity_poly.entity_id
_entity_poly.type
_entity_poly.pdbx_seq_one_letter_code
_entity_poly.pdbx_strand_id
1 'polypeptide(L)' 'MTQNYELIVKGIRNFENKVTVTLALRDKKRFDGEIFDLDISLDRVEGARAGVL' A
#
# COMPACT_ATOMS: atom_id res chain seq x y z
N MET A 1 -2.53 -19.37 -11.04
CA MET A 1 -2.50 -17.92 -11.34
C MET A 1 -1.21 -17.36 -10.78
N THR A 2 -0.23 -17.08 -11.61
CA THR A 2 1.03 -16.48 -11.15
C THR A 2 0.76 -15.00 -10.88
N GLN A 3 1.03 -14.53 -9.66
CA GLN A 3 0.94 -13.11 -9.32
C GLN A 3 2.01 -12.37 -10.12
N ASN A 4 1.62 -11.81 -11.27
CA ASN A 4 2.52 -11.14 -12.21
C ASN A 4 2.92 -9.73 -11.74
N TYR A 5 2.31 -9.23 -10.66
CA TYR A 5 2.59 -7.90 -10.12
C TYR A 5 3.00 -7.99 -8.65
N GLU A 6 3.86 -7.07 -8.24
CA GLU A 6 4.18 -6.82 -6.84
C GLU A 6 3.82 -5.38 -6.45
N LEU A 7 3.29 -5.23 -5.23
CA LEU A 7 3.09 -3.92 -4.60
C LEU A 7 4.29 -3.62 -3.72
N ILE A 8 4.97 -2.53 -4.00
CA ILE A 8 6.12 -2.04 -3.25
C ILE A 8 5.66 -0.83 -2.43
N VAL A 9 5.86 -0.88 -1.12
CA VAL A 9 5.61 0.28 -0.26
C VAL A 9 6.77 1.27 -0.42
N LYS A 10 6.46 2.46 -0.92
CA LYS A 10 7.43 3.57 -1.04
C LYS A 10 7.41 4.51 0.15
N GLY A 11 6.25 4.64 0.82
CA GLY A 11 6.12 5.49 1.98
C GLY A 11 4.82 5.27 2.74
N ILE A 12 4.87 5.54 4.04
CA ILE A 12 3.70 5.53 4.92
C ILE A 12 3.68 6.86 5.66
N ARG A 13 2.54 7.53 5.64
CA ARG A 13 2.29 8.75 6.41
C ARG A 13 1.10 8.53 7.31
N ASN A 14 1.36 8.69 8.60
CA ASN A 14 0.36 8.48 9.63
C ASN A 14 -0.17 9.83 10.13
N PHE A 15 -1.48 10.00 10.07
CA PHE A 15 -2.20 11.14 10.62
C PHE A 15 -3.13 10.66 11.74
N GLU A 16 -3.70 11.59 12.49
CA GLU A 16 -4.59 11.28 13.61
C GLU A 16 -5.80 10.43 13.18
N ASN A 17 -6.42 10.79 12.06
CA ASN A 17 -7.67 10.20 11.56
C ASN A 17 -7.51 9.35 10.29
N LYS A 18 -6.31 9.27 9.70
CA LYS A 18 -6.08 8.51 8.46
C LYS A 18 -4.64 8.03 8.34
N VAL A 19 -4.45 7.02 7.49
CA VAL A 19 -3.13 6.57 7.04
C VAL A 19 -3.07 6.70 5.53
N THR A 20 -2.04 7.35 5.02
CA THR A 20 -1.74 7.37 3.59
C THR A 20 -0.56 6.46 3.31
N VAL A 21 -0.70 5.57 2.33
CA VAL A 21 0.35 4.66 1.86
C VAL A 21 0.59 4.94 0.39
N THR A 22 1.83 5.31 0.05
CA THR A 22 2.27 5.40 -1.34
C THR A 22 2.84 4.06 -1.75
N LEU A 23 2.21 3.45 -2.76
CA LEU A 23 2.60 2.18 -3.34
C LEU A 23 3.13 2.38 -4.75
N ALA A 24 3.98 1.46 -5.17
CA ALA A 24 4.35 1.25 -6.55
C ALA A 24 3.86 -0.12 -6.98
N LEU A 25 3.12 -0.19 -8.08
CA LEU A 25 2.80 -1.45 -8.73
C LEU A 25 3.88 -1.74 -9.76
N ARG A 26 4.55 -2.90 -9.62
CA ARG A 26 5.60 -3.34 -10.52
C ARG A 26 5.21 -4.65 -11.20
N ASP A 27 5.30 -4.71 -12.52
CA ASP A 27 5.22 -5.95 -13.27
C ASP A 27 6.51 -6.77 -13.10
N LYS A 28 6.38 -8.02 -12.65
CA LYS A 28 7.51 -8.92 -12.37
C LYS A 28 8.11 -9.54 -13.64
N LYS A 29 7.41 -9.47 -14.78
CA LYS A 29 7.79 -10.11 -16.04
C LYS A 29 8.39 -9.15 -17.06
N ARG A 30 8.12 -7.84 -16.93
CA ARG A 30 8.76 -6.83 -17.78
C ARG A 30 10.14 -6.49 -17.24
N PHE A 31 11.17 -6.61 -18.10
CA PHE A 31 12.57 -6.31 -17.75
C PHE A 31 12.81 -4.82 -17.47
N ASP A 32 11.96 -3.92 -17.98
CA ASP A 32 11.98 -2.49 -17.67
C ASP A 32 11.29 -2.15 -16.34
N GLY A 33 10.61 -3.13 -15.73
CA GLY A 33 9.97 -2.99 -14.43
C GLY A 33 9.00 -1.82 -14.37
N GLU A 34 8.28 -1.49 -15.44
CA GLU A 34 7.33 -0.37 -15.49
C GLU A 34 6.58 -0.20 -14.15
N ILE A 35 6.87 0.92 -13.48
CA ILE A 35 6.38 1.21 -12.13
C ILE A 35 5.27 2.24 -12.25
N PHE A 36 4.06 1.83 -11.87
CA PHE A 36 2.96 2.77 -11.70
C PHE A 36 2.92 3.22 -10.24
N ASP A 37 2.96 4.53 -10.01
CA ASP A 37 2.72 5.08 -8.67
C ASP A 37 1.22 5.05 -8.37
N LEU A 38 0.88 4.45 -7.23
CA LEU A 38 -0.47 4.35 -6.71
C LEU A 38 -0.49 4.92 -5.29
N ASP A 39 -1.20 6.04 -5.11
CA ASP A 39 -1.46 6.60 -3.79
C ASP A 39 -2.77 6.06 -3.24
N ILE A 40 -2.69 5.32 -2.12
CA ILE A 40 -3.86 4.82 -1.40
C ILE A 40 -3.97 5.58 -0.07
N SER A 41 -5.13 6.17 0.19
CA SER A 41 -5.46 6.73 1.50
C SER A 41 -6.54 5.89 2.16
N LEU A 42 -6.30 5.47 3.40
CA LEU A 42 -7.20 4.68 4.21
C LEU A 42 -7.61 5.52 5.42
N ASP A 43 -8.91 5.77 5.56
CA ASP A 43 -9.44 6.43 6.74
C ASP A 43 -9.43 5.47 7.93
N ARG A 44 -9.05 5.98 9.11
CA ARG A 44 -9.14 5.19 10.34
C ARG A 44 -10.61 5.13 10.74
N VAL A 45 -11.19 3.95 10.71
CA VAL A 45 -12.52 3.72 11.29
C VAL A 45 -12.32 3.50 12.80
N GLU A 46 -12.95 4.33 13.63
CA GLU A 46 -13.00 4.10 15.07
C GLU A 46 -13.60 2.71 15.33
N GLY A 47 -12.82 1.80 15.93
CA GLY A 47 -13.26 0.43 16.18
C GLY A 47 -12.18 -0.64 16.06
N ALA A 48 -11.06 -0.36 15.38
CA ALA A 48 -9.85 -1.20 15.49
C ALA A 48 -9.12 -0.93 16.81
N ARG A 49 -9.85 -1.00 17.93
CA ARG A 49 -9.24 -1.09 19.25
C ARG A 49 -8.51 -2.43 19.24
N ALA A 50 -7.19 -2.42 19.38
CA ALA A 50 -6.45 -3.63 19.70
C ALA A 50 -7.17 -4.26 20.91
N GLY A 51 -7.86 -5.38 20.68
CA GLY A 51 -8.19 -6.25 21.78
C GLY A 51 -6.88 -6.56 22.46
N VAL A 52 -6.77 -6.19 23.73
CA VAL A 52 -5.68 -6.58 24.60
C VAL A 52 -5.55 -8.09 24.46
N LEU A 53 -4.44 -8.56 23.89
CA LEU A 53 -4.00 -9.95 23.97
C LEU A 53 -3.33 -10.17 25.33
#